data_AF-A0A3D5VE14-F1
#
_entry.id   AF-A0A3D5VE14-F1
#
_cell.length_a   1.000
_cell.length_b   1.000
_cell.length_c   1.000
_cell.angle_alpha   90.00
_cell.angle_beta   90.00
_cell.angle_gamma   90.00
#
_symmetry.space_group_name_H-M   'P 1'
#
loop_
_entity.id
_entity.type
_entity.pdbx_description
1 polymer ?
#
loop_
_entity_poly.entity_id
_entity_poly.type
_entity_poly.pdbx_seq_one_letter_code
_entity_poly.pdbx_strand_id
1 'polypeptide(L)'
;QKAGGNPCPPIIVGIGIGGSFDKAALLAKKALLQPLDSNNADSRYAALETELLQKINDLQIGPQGLGGKTTALKVNILQQPCHIASLPVAVNIQCHVHRHQTVEI
;
A
#
# COMPACT_ATOMS: atom_id res chain seq x y z
N GLN A 1 -10.26 5.73 -13.06
CA GLN A 1 -11.17 6.90 -13.04
C GLN A 1 -12.46 6.71 -12.21
N LYS A 2 -12.92 5.48 -11.86
CA LYS A 2 -14.20 5.29 -11.13
C LYS A 2 -14.13 5.28 -9.59
N ALA A 3 -12.95 5.22 -8.97
CA ALA A 3 -12.85 5.10 -7.51
C ALA A 3 -13.17 6.41 -6.76
N GLY A 4 -12.78 7.57 -7.31
CA GLY A 4 -13.09 8.89 -6.73
C GLY A 4 -12.82 8.95 -5.23
N GLY A 5 -13.86 9.25 -4.45
CA GLY A 5 -13.80 9.32 -2.98
C GLY A 5 -13.89 7.98 -2.26
N ASN A 6 -13.99 6.83 -2.93
CA ASN A 6 -14.01 5.51 -2.29
C ASN A 6 -12.60 4.87 -2.42
N PRO A 7 -11.89 4.53 -1.33
CA PRO A 7 -12.36 4.33 0.05
C PRO A 7 -11.93 5.46 1.01
N CYS A 8 -12.52 6.63 0.88
CA CYS A 8 -12.30 7.81 1.73
C CYS A 8 -10.82 8.18 1.87
N PRO A 9 -10.15 8.65 0.78
CA PRO A 9 -8.78 9.13 0.87
C PRO A 9 -8.64 10.27 1.90
N PRO A 10 -7.46 10.44 2.53
CA PRO A 10 -6.19 9.87 2.09
C PRO A 10 -5.98 8.43 2.56
N ILE A 11 -5.51 7.57 1.64
CA ILE A 11 -5.37 6.12 1.86
C ILE A 11 -3.95 5.70 2.22
N ILE A 12 -3.81 4.50 2.79
CA ILE A 12 -2.54 3.76 2.82
C ILE A 12 -2.68 2.58 1.86
N VAL A 13 -1.66 2.37 1.02
CA VAL A 13 -1.63 1.29 0.03
C VAL A 13 -0.63 0.23 0.49
N GLY A 14 -1.12 -0.99 0.69
CA GLY A 14 -0.30 -2.14 1.04
C GLY A 14 -0.18 -3.07 -0.15
N ILE A 15 1.05 -3.43 -0.53
CA ILE A 15 1.32 -4.29 -1.67
C ILE A 15 2.05 -5.53 -1.19
N GLY A 16 1.54 -6.70 -1.55
CA GLY A 16 2.18 -8.00 -1.30
C GLY A 16 2.70 -8.58 -2.60
N ILE A 17 3.97 -8.94 -2.67
CA ILE A 17 4.62 -9.49 -3.87
C ILE A 17 5.22 -10.87 -3.57
N GLY A 18 4.89 -11.84 -4.40
CA GLY A 18 5.41 -13.21 -4.32
C GLY A 18 4.70 -14.09 -3.30
N GLY A 19 5.38 -15.16 -2.86
CA GLY A 19 4.73 -16.28 -2.18
C GLY A 19 3.75 -17.04 -3.08
N SER A 20 2.74 -17.66 -2.47
CA SER A 20 1.53 -18.15 -3.13
C SER A 20 0.46 -17.06 -3.17
N PHE A 21 -0.63 -17.26 -3.92
CA PHE A 21 -1.67 -16.24 -4.09
C PHE A 21 -2.30 -15.76 -2.76
N ASP A 22 -2.58 -16.70 -1.86
CA ASP A 22 -3.04 -16.43 -0.49
C ASP A 22 -2.01 -15.65 0.34
N LYS A 23 -0.71 -15.98 0.19
CA LYS A 23 0.36 -15.26 0.87
C LYS A 23 0.51 -13.83 0.38
N ALA A 24 0.38 -13.57 -0.93
CA ALA A 24 0.44 -12.20 -1.45
C ALA A 24 -0.65 -11.32 -0.81
N ALA A 25 -1.88 -11.83 -0.68
CA ALA A 25 -2.97 -11.11 -0.01
C ALA A 25 -2.65 -10.85 1.47
N LEU A 26 -2.10 -11.84 2.18
CA LEU A 26 -1.67 -11.68 3.57
C LEU A 26 -0.55 -10.64 3.72
N LEU A 27 0.45 -10.66 2.83
CA LEU A 27 1.54 -9.68 2.79
C LEU A 27 1.00 -8.27 2.56
N ALA A 28 0.10 -8.10 1.59
CA ALA A 28 -0.54 -6.81 1.33
C ALA A 28 -1.29 -6.29 2.57
N LYS A 29 -1.98 -7.16 3.30
CA LYS A 29 -2.63 -6.78 4.57
C LYS A 29 -1.62 -6.40 5.66
N LYS A 30 -0.52 -7.12 5.80
CA LYS A 30 0.55 -6.79 6.76
C LYS A 30 1.27 -5.49 6.41
N ALA A 31 1.41 -5.20 5.12
CA ALA A 31 2.03 -3.96 4.63
C ALA A 31 1.23 -2.72 5.07
N LEU A 32 -0.10 -2.82 5.17
CA LEU A 32 -0.95 -1.75 5.70
C LEU A 32 -0.69 -1.43 7.17
N LEU A 33 -0.08 -2.35 7.93
CA LEU A 33 0.17 -2.20 9.37
C LEU A 33 1.60 -1.73 9.66
N GLN A 34 2.42 -1.51 8.64
CA GLN A 34 3.76 -0.96 8.85
C GLN A 34 3.68 0.52 9.27
N PRO A 35 4.60 0.99 10.12
CA PRO A 35 4.65 2.40 10.52
C PRO A 35 4.74 3.33 9.30
N LEU A 36 4.10 4.49 9.35
CA LEU A 36 4.05 5.45 8.23
C LEU A 36 5.44 6.02 7.88
N ASP A 37 6.32 6.11 8.86
CA ASP A 37 7.70 6.58 8.78
C ASP A 37 8.71 5.48 8.43
N SER A 38 8.27 4.22 8.37
CA SER A 38 9.13 3.11 7.96
C SER A 38 9.41 3.13 6.46
N ASN A 39 10.55 2.57 6.06
CA ASN A 39 10.93 2.37 4.66
C ASN A 39 11.33 0.92 4.44
N ASN A 40 11.15 0.42 3.22
CA ASN A 40 11.64 -0.91 2.87
C ASN A 40 13.16 -1.04 3.05
N ALA A 41 13.60 -2.18 3.58
CA ALA A 41 15.02 -2.49 3.72
C ALA A 41 15.71 -2.73 2.36
N ASP A 42 14.97 -3.22 1.35
CA ASP A 42 15.47 -3.38 -0.01
C ASP A 42 15.28 -2.06 -0.78
N SER A 43 16.39 -1.47 -1.23
CA SER A 43 16.41 -0.18 -1.92
C SER A 43 15.57 -0.14 -3.18
N ARG A 44 15.38 -1.28 -3.87
CA ARG A 44 14.54 -1.37 -5.07
C ARG A 44 13.07 -1.17 -4.72
N TYR A 45 12.61 -1.80 -3.65
CA TYR A 45 11.23 -1.67 -3.20
C TYR A 45 10.99 -0.31 -2.52
N ALA A 46 11.97 0.24 -1.79
CA ALA A 46 11.86 1.58 -1.23
C ALA A 46 11.72 2.67 -2.32
N ALA A 47 12.49 2.55 -3.41
CA ALA A 47 12.35 3.42 -4.56
C ALA A 47 10.96 3.28 -5.21
N LEU A 48 10.47 2.04 -5.35
CA LEU A 48 9.15 1.76 -5.91
C LEU A 48 8.00 2.29 -5.02
N GLU A 49 8.10 2.17 -3.70
CA GLU A 49 7.14 2.76 -2.75
C GLU A 49 7.02 4.27 -2.96
N THR A 50 8.15 4.95 -3.11
CA THR A 50 8.22 6.40 -3.33
C THR A 50 7.65 6.78 -4.70
N GLU A 51 8.05 6.07 -5.76
CA GLU A 51 7.55 6.28 -7.11
C GLU A 51 6.02 6.10 -7.19
N LEU A 52 5.50 5.02 -6.60
CA LEU A 52 4.06 4.74 -6.58
C LEU A 52 3.29 5.77 -5.77
N LEU A 53 3.81 6.20 -4.61
CA LEU A 53 3.19 7.25 -3.81
C LEU A 53 3.06 8.55 -4.59
N GLN A 54 4.12 8.95 -5.29
CA GLN A 54 4.12 10.14 -6.15
C GLN A 54 3.07 10.00 -7.26
N LYS A 55 3.10 8.88 -8.01
CA LYS A 55 2.14 8.63 -9.09
C LYS A 55 0.69 8.61 -8.61
N ILE A 56 0.40 8.07 -7.44
CA ILE A 56 -0.95 8.05 -6.86
C ILE A 56 -1.41 9.47 -6.54
N ASN A 57 -0.54 10.29 -5.94
CA ASN A 57 -0.85 11.67 -5.59
C ASN A 57 -0.95 12.58 -6.83
N ASP A 58 -0.23 12.28 -7.90
CA ASP A 58 -0.34 12.96 -9.20
C ASP A 58 -1.67 12.72 -9.90
N LEU A 59 -2.46 11.71 -9.47
CA LEU A 59 -3.83 11.53 -9.97
C LEU A 59 -4.79 12.65 -9.55
N GLN A 60 -4.38 13.51 -8.60
CA GLN A 60 -5.15 14.66 -8.11
C GLN A 60 -6.58 14.30 -7.64
N ILE A 61 -6.80 13.07 -7.20
CA ILE A 61 -8.07 12.64 -6.59
C ILE A 61 -8.28 13.39 -5.27
N GLY A 62 -7.19 13.60 -4.53
CA GLY A 62 -7.14 14.28 -3.23
C GLY A 62 -8.00 13.65 -2.12
N PRO A 63 -8.09 14.32 -0.97
CA PRO A 63 -8.86 13.84 0.18
C PRO A 63 -10.36 13.73 -0.15
N GLN A 64 -11.00 12.65 0.30
CA GLN A 64 -12.40 12.32 0.03
C GLN A 64 -12.80 12.31 -1.47
N GLY A 65 -11.84 12.35 -2.39
CA GLY A 65 -12.11 12.46 -3.83
C GLY A 65 -12.56 13.85 -4.29
N LEU A 66 -12.34 14.89 -3.48
CA LEU A 66 -12.75 16.27 -3.77
C LEU A 66 -11.68 17.07 -4.52
N GLY A 67 -10.64 16.41 -5.01
CA GLY A 67 -9.48 17.04 -5.63
C GLY A 67 -8.38 17.41 -4.63
N GLY A 68 -7.21 17.77 -5.14
CA GLY A 68 -6.04 18.17 -4.35
C GLY A 68 -4.90 17.17 -4.40
N LYS A 69 -3.83 17.47 -3.64
CA LYS A 69 -2.51 16.82 -3.83
C LYS A 69 -2.34 15.49 -3.11
N THR A 70 -3.10 15.22 -2.05
CA THR A 70 -2.85 14.08 -1.16
C THR A 70 -3.97 13.06 -1.27
N THR A 71 -3.77 12.07 -2.14
CA THR A 71 -4.65 10.90 -2.29
C THR A 71 -4.20 9.75 -1.41
N ALA A 72 -2.90 9.52 -1.28
CA ALA A 72 -2.32 8.51 -0.42
C ALA A 72 -1.30 9.13 0.54
N LEU A 73 -1.27 8.62 1.77
CA LEU A 73 -0.27 8.97 2.78
C LEU A 73 1.00 8.13 2.63
N LYS A 74 0.84 6.86 2.26
CA LYS A 74 1.94 5.90 2.21
C LYS A 74 1.63 4.75 1.27
N VAL A 75 2.69 4.23 0.65
CA VAL A 75 2.72 2.93 -0.02
C VAL A 75 3.75 2.08 0.71
N ASN A 76 3.36 0.86 1.10
CA ASN A 76 4.25 -0.11 1.74
C ASN A 76 4.24 -1.41 0.92
N ILE A 77 5.41 -1.98 0.69
CA ILE A 77 5.59 -3.23 -0.05
C ILE A 77 6.19 -4.27 0.89
N LEU A 78 5.55 -5.44 0.97
CA LEU A 78 6.16 -6.64 1.55
C LEU A 78 6.31 -7.70 0.47
N GLN A 79 7.47 -8.34 0.45
CA GLN A 79 7.84 -9.28 -0.60
C GLN A 79 8.27 -10.63 -0.01
N GLN A 80 8.03 -11.70 -0.76
CA GLN A 80 8.54 -13.03 -0.48
C GLN A 80 8.95 -13.75 -1.77
N PRO A 81 9.88 -14.70 -1.73
CA PRO A 81 10.17 -15.55 -2.88
C PRO A 81 8.93 -16.29 -3.39
N CYS A 82 8.86 -16.52 -4.70
CA CYS A 82 7.81 -17.29 -5.36
C CYS A 82 8.40 -18.20 -6.44
N HIS A 83 7.58 -19.12 -6.96
CA HIS A 83 7.99 -19.99 -8.06
C HIS A 83 8.24 -19.16 -9.33
N ILE A 84 9.28 -19.47 -10.11
CA ILE A 84 9.65 -18.68 -11.29
C ILE A 84 8.51 -18.52 -12.32
N ALA A 85 7.64 -19.53 -12.44
CA ALA A 85 6.49 -19.51 -13.34
C ALA A 85 5.29 -18.69 -12.81
N SER A 86 5.37 -18.08 -11.62
CA SER A 86 4.26 -17.34 -11.02
C SER A 86 4.75 -16.21 -10.13
N LEU A 87 4.26 -14.99 -10.36
CA LEU A 87 4.51 -13.84 -9.49
C LEU A 87 3.18 -13.31 -8.95
N PRO A 88 2.65 -13.87 -7.85
CA PRO A 88 1.44 -13.35 -7.24
C PRO A 88 1.66 -11.94 -6.71
N VAL A 89 0.72 -11.04 -7.00
CA VAL A 89 0.72 -9.67 -6.49
C VAL A 89 -0.67 -9.33 -5.99
N ALA A 90 -0.75 -8.76 -4.79
CA ALA A 90 -1.99 -8.27 -4.22
C ALA A 90 -1.83 -6.81 -3.78
N VAL A 91 -2.87 -6.01 -4.01
CA VAL A 91 -2.96 -4.63 -3.54
C VAL A 91 -4.12 -4.55 -2.55
N ASN A 92 -3.85 -4.02 -1.37
CA ASN A 92 -4.83 -3.80 -0.32
C ASN A 92 -4.87 -2.32 0.03
N ILE A 93 -6.06 -1.79 0.28
CA ILE A 93 -6.28 -0.37 0.52
C ILE A 93 -6.85 -0.17 1.91
N GLN A 94 -6.22 0.71 2.67
CA GLN A 94 -6.70 1.15 3.96
C GLN A 94 -7.23 2.58 3.82
N CYS A 95 -8.50 2.77 4.19
CA CYS A 95 -9.14 4.08 4.21
C CYS A 95 -8.57 4.97 5.33
N HIS A 96 -8.99 6.23 5.33
CA HIS A 96 -8.71 7.20 6.38
C HIS A 96 -8.95 6.68 7.80
N VAL A 97 -9.90 5.76 7.99
CA VAL A 97 -10.21 5.15 9.29
C VAL A 97 -9.23 4.00 9.60
N HIS A 98 -7.95 4.35 9.75
CA HIS A 98 -6.86 3.43 10.03
C HIS A 98 -6.88 2.96 11.49
N ARG A 99 -7.56 1.83 11.74
CA ARG A 99 -7.77 1.25 13.07
C ARG A 99 -6.90 0.02 13.26
N HIS A 100 -5.87 0.15 14.08
CA HIS A 100 -5.04 -0.97 14.53
C HIS A 100 -4.37 -0.60 15.86
N GLN A 101 -3.96 -1.60 16.62
CA GLN A 101 -3.22 -1.46 17.87
C GLN A 101 -2.25 -2.62 17.99
N THR A 102 -1.05 -2.34 18.50
CA THR A 102 -0.05 -3.34 18.86
C THR A 102 0.14 -3.28 20.38
N VAL A 103 0.21 -4.43 21.04
CA VAL A 103 0.45 -4.55 22.48
C VAL A 103 1.61 -5.52 22.66
N GLU A 104 2.64 -5.08 23.40
CA GLU A 104 3.70 -5.94 23.91
C GLU A 104 3.31 -6.36 25.34
N ILE A 105 3.42 -7.66 25.62
CA ILE A 105 3.03 -8.27 26.91
C ILE A 105 4.29 -8.66 27.66
#